data_AF-A0A8B9TKA4-F1
#
_entry.id   AF-A0A8B9TKA4-F1
#
_cell.length_a   1.000
_cell.length_b   1.000
_cell.length_c   1.000
_cell.angle_alpha   90.00
_cell.angle_beta   90.00
_cell.angle_gamma   90.00
#
_symmetry.space_group_name_H-M   'P 1'
#
loop_
_entity.id
_entity.type
_entity.pdbx_description
1 polymer ?
#
loop_
_entity_poly.entity_id
_entity_poly.type
_entity_poly.pdbx_seq_one_letter_code
_entity_poly.pdbx_strand_id
1 'polypeptide(L)'
;MHSKSHLPVLVTCHFPLVQPADSPGCQRRCWCQWCDCLPYPSREMLLKPHSRIQVIEGARNNLPDPEALRGAGAIQELAQGLTADDLLLVLISGGGSALLPAPIPPILLEEKEKLTKMLASRGAAIQELNTVRKTLSLLKGGGLARLAYPAQVVSLILSDVIGDPLDIIASGPTAASSHSVQDCLQVLAKYNLLQSLPESVETVLSSSPSKRAAPEDYSHVCNVIIGSNALALDEAKRRLRAWATWP
;
A
#
# COMPACT_ATOMS: atom_id res chain seq x y z
N MET A 1 34.01 17.39 0.91
CA MET A 1 33.11 16.98 -0.19
C MET A 1 32.86 15.49 -0.05
N HIS A 2 31.81 15.11 0.69
CA HIS A 2 31.44 13.69 0.84
C HIS A 2 30.46 13.34 -0.28
N SER A 3 30.92 12.48 -1.18
CA SER A 3 30.10 11.78 -2.18
C SER A 3 28.92 11.09 -1.48
N LYS A 4 27.70 11.61 -1.66
CA LYS A 4 26.47 10.90 -1.27
C LYS A 4 26.43 9.61 -2.08
N SER A 5 26.60 8.48 -1.42
CA SER A 5 26.52 7.17 -2.04
C SER A 5 25.06 6.91 -2.47
N HIS A 6 24.86 6.84 -3.79
CA HIS A 6 23.66 6.40 -4.47
C HIS A 6 23.27 5.00 -3.99
N LEU A 7 22.29 4.90 -3.09
CA LEU A 7 21.70 3.61 -2.73
C LEU A 7 20.19 3.67 -2.97
N PRO A 8 19.61 2.58 -3.49
CA PRO A 8 18.17 2.47 -3.62
C PRO A 8 17.54 2.58 -2.24
N VAL A 9 16.60 3.50 -2.08
CA VAL A 9 15.79 3.53 -0.87
C VAL A 9 14.75 2.45 -0.98
N LEU A 10 14.69 1.60 0.05
CA LEU A 10 13.76 0.51 0.16
C LEU A 10 12.53 0.90 1.00
N VAL A 11 11.35 0.96 0.38
CA VAL A 11 10.07 1.06 1.11
C VAL A 11 9.41 -0.31 1.04
N THR A 12 9.26 -0.99 2.19
CA THR A 12 8.51 -2.26 2.28
C THR A 12 7.26 -2.07 3.11
N CYS A 13 6.11 -2.48 2.59
CA CYS A 13 4.94 -2.77 3.42
C CYS A 13 4.74 -4.28 3.44
N HIS A 14 4.83 -4.90 4.63
CA HIS A 14 4.63 -6.33 4.83
C HIS A 14 3.59 -6.59 5.92
N PHE A 15 2.57 -7.38 5.61
CA PHE A 15 1.65 -7.92 6.59
C PHE A 15 2.13 -9.31 7.04
N PRO A 16 2.35 -9.58 8.33
CA PRO A 16 2.51 -10.95 8.78
C PRO A 16 1.18 -11.68 8.54
N LEU A 17 1.22 -12.77 7.76
CA LEU A 17 0.05 -13.62 7.50
C LEU A 17 -0.71 -13.91 8.80
N VAL A 18 -2.02 -13.69 8.77
CA VAL A 18 -2.98 -13.83 9.88
C VAL A 18 -2.70 -15.11 10.68
N GLN A 19 -2.50 -14.97 11.99
CA GLN A 19 -2.54 -16.13 12.89
C GLN A 19 -3.98 -16.68 12.92
N PRO A 20 -4.19 -18.00 12.72
CA PRO A 20 -5.51 -18.58 12.92
C PRO A 20 -5.89 -18.44 14.40
N ALA A 21 -7.12 -18.01 14.65
CA ALA A 21 -7.68 -17.94 15.99
C ALA A 21 -7.62 -19.31 16.68
N ASP A 22 -7.12 -19.32 17.91
CA ASP A 22 -7.11 -20.47 18.81
C ASP A 22 -8.51 -21.09 18.90
N SER A 23 -8.72 -22.18 18.15
CA SER A 23 -9.94 -22.99 18.19
C SER A 23 -9.51 -24.42 18.56
N PRO A 24 -9.81 -24.91 19.77
CA PRO A 24 -9.41 -26.25 20.17
C PRO A 24 -10.37 -27.24 19.50
N GLY A 25 -9.93 -27.91 18.42
CA GLY A 25 -10.66 -29.09 17.94
C GLY A 25 -10.58 -29.49 16.46
N CYS A 26 -9.91 -28.75 15.57
CA CYS A 26 -9.90 -29.13 14.15
C CYS A 26 -8.63 -29.92 13.75
N GLN A 27 -8.65 -31.24 13.97
CA GLN A 27 -7.73 -32.16 13.31
C GLN A 27 -8.08 -32.27 11.81
N ARG A 28 -7.46 -31.46 10.95
CA ARG A 28 -7.35 -31.77 9.52
C ARG A 28 -5.95 -31.41 9.01
N ARG A 29 -5.20 -32.46 8.70
CA ARG A 29 -3.89 -32.40 8.02
C ARG A 29 -4.05 -31.69 6.68
N CYS A 30 -3.43 -30.52 6.52
CA CYS A 30 -3.15 -29.91 5.21
C CYS A 30 -1.89 -29.04 5.27
N TRP A 31 -0.86 -29.48 4.53
CA TRP A 31 0.16 -28.70 3.82
C TRP A 31 0.65 -27.39 4.47
N CYS A 32 1.43 -27.49 5.55
CA CYS A 32 2.47 -26.51 5.91
C CYS A 32 3.45 -27.14 6.91
N GLN A 33 4.13 -28.20 6.48
CA GLN A 33 5.17 -28.88 7.28
C GLN A 33 6.52 -28.14 7.22
N TRP A 34 6.48 -26.80 7.16
CA TRP A 34 7.64 -25.90 7.20
C TRP A 34 7.57 -24.87 8.34
N CYS A 35 6.46 -24.80 9.10
CA CYS A 35 6.33 -23.83 10.20
C CYS A 35 6.53 -24.41 11.62
N ASP A 36 6.51 -25.74 11.80
CA ASP A 36 6.43 -26.35 13.14
C ASP A 36 7.77 -26.86 13.71
N CYS A 37 8.92 -26.34 13.28
CA CYS A 37 10.22 -26.85 13.73
C CYS A 37 11.25 -25.81 14.17
N LEU A 38 10.84 -24.65 14.70
CA LEU A 38 11.78 -23.79 15.44
C LEU A 38 11.15 -23.24 16.73
N PRO A 39 11.71 -23.54 17.92
CA PRO A 39 11.34 -22.84 19.13
C PRO A 39 11.76 -21.38 18.99
N TYR A 40 10.78 -20.49 19.04
CA TYR A 40 10.88 -19.04 18.89
C TYR A 40 12.14 -18.46 19.57
N PRO A 41 13.13 -17.95 18.82
CA PRO A 41 14.01 -16.92 19.33
C PRO A 41 13.46 -15.56 18.90
N SER A 42 13.80 -14.56 19.69
CA SER A 42 13.69 -13.12 19.42
C SER A 42 13.52 -12.69 17.96
N ARG A 43 12.64 -11.70 17.77
CA ARG A 43 12.49 -10.82 16.58
C ARG A 43 13.83 -10.18 16.17
N GLU A 44 14.77 -10.95 15.67
CA GLU A 44 15.93 -10.43 14.98
C GLU A 44 15.60 -10.43 13.50
N MET A 45 15.21 -9.26 12.99
CA MET A 45 15.30 -9.05 11.56
C MET A 45 16.74 -9.31 11.12
N LEU A 46 16.91 -10.00 10.00
CA LEU A 46 18.21 -10.36 9.41
C LEU A 46 19.00 -9.15 8.87
N LEU A 47 18.82 -7.97 9.46
CA LEU A 47 19.54 -6.76 9.13
C LEU A 47 20.85 -6.72 9.92
N LYS A 48 21.94 -6.40 9.24
CA LYS A 48 23.23 -6.16 9.89
C LYS A 48 23.12 -4.94 10.81
N PRO A 49 23.91 -4.85 11.90
CA PRO A 49 23.90 -3.71 12.83
C PRO A 49 24.14 -2.32 12.19
N HIS A 50 24.71 -2.28 10.98
CA HIS A 50 24.97 -1.06 10.22
C HIS A 50 24.13 -0.98 8.93
N SER A 51 22.97 -1.64 8.93
CA SER A 51 22.04 -1.54 7.81
C SER A 51 21.60 -0.09 7.62
N ARG A 52 21.56 0.36 6.36
CA ARG A 52 20.96 1.66 5.99
C ARG A 52 19.44 1.60 5.87
N ILE A 53 18.85 0.44 6.13
CA ILE A 53 17.40 0.22 6.11
C ILE A 53 16.86 0.46 7.52
N GLN A 54 15.96 1.43 7.64
CA GLN A 54 15.16 1.62 8.84
C GLN A 54 13.93 0.72 8.79
N VAL A 55 13.56 0.18 9.95
CA VAL A 55 12.38 -0.67 10.10
C VAL A 55 11.39 0.02 11.01
N ILE A 56 10.14 0.08 10.57
CA ILE A 56 9.01 0.56 11.37
C ILE A 56 7.91 -0.49 11.23
N GLU A 57 7.48 -1.06 12.35
CA GLU A 57 6.37 -2.01 12.41
C GLU A 57 5.10 -1.29 12.84
N GLY A 58 4.02 -1.49 12.11
CA GLY A 58 2.72 -0.89 12.43
C GLY A 58 1.58 -1.64 11.77
N ALA A 59 0.44 -0.97 11.73
CA ALA A 59 -0.82 -1.46 11.21
C ALA A 59 -1.34 -2.75 11.87
N ARG A 60 -1.37 -2.79 13.20
CA ARG A 60 -1.87 -3.95 13.95
C ARG A 60 -3.29 -4.33 13.47
N ASN A 61 -3.54 -5.62 13.27
CA ASN A 61 -4.82 -6.16 12.77
C ASN A 61 -5.27 -5.60 11.41
N ASN A 62 -4.32 -5.16 10.57
CA ASN A 62 -4.60 -4.59 9.25
C ASN A 62 -5.40 -3.27 9.31
N LEU A 63 -5.27 -2.54 10.40
CA LEU A 63 -5.83 -1.21 10.59
C LEU A 63 -4.71 -0.20 10.72
N PRO A 64 -4.84 1.02 10.16
CA PRO A 64 -3.87 2.09 10.43
C PRO A 64 -3.67 2.30 11.94
N ASP A 65 -2.45 2.65 12.33
CA ASP A 65 -2.11 2.98 13.71
C ASP A 65 -1.02 4.07 13.74
N PRO A 66 -0.68 4.64 14.92
CA PRO A 66 0.32 5.69 15.01
C PRO A 66 1.71 5.29 14.48
N GLU A 67 2.08 4.01 14.58
CA GLU A 67 3.36 3.53 14.05
C GLU A 67 3.36 3.46 12.52
N ALA A 68 2.25 3.02 11.91
CA ALA A 68 2.07 3.09 10.46
C ALA A 68 2.08 4.55 9.96
N LEU A 69 1.47 5.48 10.70
CA LEU A 69 1.54 6.91 10.38
C LEU A 69 2.96 7.45 10.46
N ARG A 70 3.74 7.06 11.49
CA ARG A 70 5.16 7.39 11.61
C ARG A 70 5.95 6.86 10.41
N GLY A 71 5.69 5.61 10.01
CA GLY A 71 6.29 4.99 8.83
C GLY A 71 5.96 5.73 7.54
N ALA A 72 4.68 6.08 7.34
CA ALA A 72 4.24 6.86 6.20
C ALA A 72 4.88 8.26 6.16
N GLY A 73 5.02 8.92 7.32
CA GLY A 73 5.73 10.19 7.44
C GLY A 73 7.20 10.09 7.03
N ALA A 74 7.92 9.07 7.52
CA ALA A 74 9.31 8.84 7.13
C ALA A 74 9.47 8.56 5.63
N ILE A 75 8.54 7.80 5.03
CA ILE A 75 8.52 7.53 3.58
C ILE A 75 8.26 8.81 2.79
N GLN A 76 7.33 9.65 3.27
CA GLN A 76 7.01 10.94 2.65
C GLN A 76 8.22 11.88 2.67
N GLU A 77 8.84 12.08 3.84
CA GLU A 77 10.02 12.94 4.00
C GLU A 77 11.16 12.48 3.10
N LEU A 78 11.37 11.16 3.03
CA LEU A 78 12.38 10.60 2.16
C LEU A 78 12.10 10.90 0.69
N ALA A 79 10.87 10.64 0.22
CA ALA A 79 10.52 10.82 -1.18
C ALA A 79 10.67 12.28 -1.61
N GLN A 80 10.28 13.23 -0.75
CA GLN A 80 10.42 14.67 -0.98
C GLN A 80 11.87 15.14 -1.08
N GLY A 81 12.82 14.41 -0.50
CA GLY A 81 14.24 14.75 -0.53
C GLY A 81 15.00 14.22 -1.75
N LEU A 82 14.35 13.45 -2.63
CA LEU A 82 14.99 12.83 -3.79
C LEU A 82 15.18 13.81 -4.94
N THR A 83 16.21 13.56 -5.73
CA THR A 83 16.61 14.35 -6.90
C THR A 83 16.59 13.50 -8.17
N ALA A 84 16.81 14.12 -9.33
CA ALA A 84 16.79 13.41 -10.62
C ALA A 84 17.90 12.35 -10.75
N ASP A 85 18.95 12.44 -9.93
CA ASP A 85 20.07 11.50 -9.88
C ASP A 85 19.81 10.30 -8.93
N ASP A 86 18.65 10.28 -8.28
CA ASP A 86 18.27 9.25 -7.33
C ASP A 86 17.30 8.22 -7.93
N LEU A 87 17.30 7.02 -7.33
CA LEU A 87 16.37 5.94 -7.62
C LEU A 87 15.60 5.57 -6.35
N LEU A 88 14.27 5.65 -6.41
CA LEU A 88 13.38 5.13 -5.39
C LEU A 88 12.98 3.70 -5.73
N LEU A 89 13.32 2.74 -4.86
CA LEU A 89 12.93 1.34 -4.99
C LEU A 89 11.78 1.00 -4.03
N VAL A 90 10.59 0.81 -4.58
CA VAL A 90 9.39 0.53 -3.79
C VAL A 90 9.08 -0.96 -3.84
N LEU A 91 9.11 -1.65 -2.69
CA LEU A 91 8.69 -3.05 -2.61
C LEU A 91 7.30 -3.14 -1.98
N ILE A 92 6.33 -3.58 -2.77
CA ILE A 92 4.93 -3.61 -2.37
C ILE A 92 4.51 -5.07 -2.19
N SER A 93 3.89 -5.37 -1.05
CA SER A 93 3.20 -6.63 -0.80
C SER A 93 1.82 -6.38 -0.17
N GLY A 94 1.10 -7.46 0.15
CA GLY A 94 -0.21 -7.38 0.81
C GLY A 94 -0.18 -6.57 2.12
N GLY A 95 -1.29 -5.88 2.41
CA GLY A 95 -1.46 -5.04 3.61
C GLY A 95 -0.96 -3.59 3.50
N GLY A 96 -0.35 -3.20 2.37
CA GLY A 96 0.18 -1.84 2.18
C GLY A 96 -0.83 -0.70 2.40
N SER A 97 -2.12 -0.95 2.16
CA SER A 97 -3.15 0.07 2.35
C SER A 97 -3.31 0.53 3.81
N ALA A 98 -3.04 -0.36 4.78
CA ALA A 98 -3.07 -0.07 6.21
C ALA A 98 -1.71 0.44 6.74
N LEU A 99 -0.60 -0.04 6.16
CA LEU A 99 0.76 0.33 6.53
C LEU A 99 1.23 1.69 6.00
N LEU A 100 0.55 2.25 5.00
CA LEU A 100 0.88 3.55 4.41
C LEU A 100 -0.22 4.61 4.61
N PRO A 101 -0.67 4.90 5.86
CA PRO A 101 -1.66 5.94 6.11
C PRO A 101 -0.98 7.31 6.09
N ALA A 102 -1.28 8.11 5.07
CA ALA A 102 -0.81 9.49 4.99
C ALA A 102 -2.00 10.40 4.69
N PRO A 103 -2.77 10.87 5.70
CA PRO A 103 -3.85 11.81 5.50
C PRO A 103 -3.32 13.15 4.97
N ILE A 104 -4.13 13.88 4.21
CA ILE A 104 -3.78 15.23 3.72
C ILE A 104 -4.04 16.23 4.85
N PRO A 105 -3.04 17.02 5.31
CA PRO A 105 -3.27 18.06 6.32
C PRO A 105 -4.35 19.04 5.87
N PRO A 106 -5.25 19.49 6.78
CA PRO A 106 -5.22 19.28 8.23
C PRO A 106 -5.94 18.01 8.72
N ILE A 107 -6.28 17.05 7.85
CA ILE A 107 -6.99 15.82 8.26
C ILE A 107 -6.12 14.98 9.19
N LEU A 108 -6.69 14.57 10.32
CA LEU A 108 -6.05 13.65 11.27
C LEU A 108 -6.27 12.19 10.88
N LEU A 109 -5.42 11.30 11.39
CA LEU A 109 -5.55 9.86 11.14
C LEU A 109 -6.90 9.33 11.64
N GLU A 110 -7.30 9.75 12.83
CA GLU A 110 -8.52 9.34 13.52
C GLU A 110 -9.76 9.76 12.73
N GLU A 111 -9.74 10.95 12.11
CA GLU A 111 -10.83 11.45 11.27
C GLU A 111 -10.99 10.60 10.02
N LYS A 112 -9.87 10.29 9.35
CA LYS A 112 -9.84 9.43 8.17
C LYS A 112 -10.32 8.01 8.49
N GLU A 113 -9.92 7.47 9.63
CA GLU A 113 -10.42 6.17 10.11
C GLU A 113 -11.90 6.19 10.42
N LYS A 114 -12.37 7.21 11.16
CA LYS A 114 -13.78 7.35 11.52
C LYS A 114 -14.66 7.43 10.28
N LEU A 115 -14.26 8.22 9.28
CA LEU A 115 -14.96 8.32 8.01
C LEU A 115 -15.02 6.97 7.27
N THR A 116 -13.90 6.26 7.22
CA THR A 116 -13.84 4.92 6.60
C THR A 116 -14.75 3.93 7.32
N LYS A 117 -14.75 3.94 8.66
CA LYS A 117 -15.62 3.08 9.50
C LYS A 117 -17.11 3.42 9.29
N MET A 118 -17.47 4.70 9.17
CA MET A 118 -18.84 5.13 8.89
C MET A 118 -19.33 4.70 7.51
N LEU A 119 -18.47 4.78 6.48
CA LEU A 119 -18.81 4.29 5.15
C LEU A 119 -19.00 2.77 5.16
N ALA A 120 -18.09 2.04 5.80
CA ALA A 120 -18.18 0.58 5.90
C ALA A 120 -19.45 0.13 6.65
N SER A 121 -19.81 0.80 7.76
CA SER A 121 -21.04 0.48 8.52
C SER A 121 -22.32 0.78 7.76
N ARG A 122 -22.28 1.66 6.75
CA ARG A 122 -23.39 1.94 5.83
C ARG A 122 -23.39 1.06 4.58
N GLY A 123 -22.51 0.05 4.51
CA GLY A 123 -22.45 -0.89 3.39
C GLY A 123 -21.78 -0.34 2.12
N ALA A 124 -20.83 0.59 2.27
CA ALA A 124 -20.00 1.05 1.15
C ALA A 124 -19.22 -0.10 0.51
N ALA A 125 -19.24 -0.16 -0.83
CA ALA A 125 -18.44 -1.13 -1.56
C ALA A 125 -16.94 -0.83 -1.38
N ILE A 126 -16.10 -1.86 -1.50
CA ILE A 126 -14.65 -1.71 -1.31
C ILE A 126 -14.04 -0.68 -2.27
N GLN A 127 -14.57 -0.59 -3.50
CA GLN A 127 -14.15 0.40 -4.48
C GLN A 127 -14.48 1.82 -4.01
N GLU A 128 -15.65 2.04 -3.41
CA GLU A 128 -16.09 3.34 -2.89
C GLU A 128 -15.24 3.76 -1.67
N LEU A 129 -14.95 2.81 -0.77
CA LEU A 129 -14.01 3.02 0.32
C LEU A 129 -12.63 3.42 -0.20
N ASN A 130 -12.13 2.73 -1.24
CA ASN A 130 -10.83 3.04 -1.83
C ASN A 130 -10.81 4.41 -2.52
N THR A 131 -11.89 4.81 -3.20
CA THR A 131 -12.04 6.17 -3.77
C THR A 131 -11.84 7.23 -2.70
N VAL A 132 -12.55 7.13 -1.57
CA VAL A 132 -12.43 8.10 -0.46
C VAL A 132 -11.05 8.04 0.17
N ARG A 133 -10.54 6.82 0.46
CA ARG A 133 -9.23 6.63 1.11
C ARG A 133 -8.06 7.16 0.28
N LYS A 134 -8.11 7.02 -1.06
CA LYS A 134 -7.13 7.57 -2.01
C LYS A 134 -7.21 9.09 -2.06
N THR A 135 -8.42 9.63 -2.24
CA THR A 135 -8.66 11.08 -2.35
C THR A 135 -8.15 11.84 -1.13
N LEU A 136 -8.31 11.28 0.06
CA LEU A 136 -7.86 11.89 1.32
C LEU A 136 -6.44 11.46 1.71
N SER A 137 -5.58 11.07 0.76
CA SER A 137 -4.21 10.63 1.05
C SER A 137 -3.14 11.34 0.24
N LEU A 138 -2.01 11.65 0.89
CA LEU A 138 -0.81 12.17 0.23
C LEU A 138 -0.02 11.11 -0.54
N LEU A 139 -0.01 9.85 -0.07
CA LEU A 139 0.85 8.80 -0.64
C LEU A 139 0.13 7.80 -1.55
N LYS A 140 -1.20 7.72 -1.49
CA LYS A 140 -1.99 6.77 -2.30
C LYS A 140 -2.33 7.36 -3.66
N GLY A 141 -2.75 6.53 -4.61
CA GLY A 141 -3.21 6.99 -5.93
C GLY A 141 -2.14 7.75 -6.73
N GLY A 142 -0.88 7.29 -6.67
CA GLY A 142 0.26 7.89 -7.35
C GLY A 142 0.97 8.97 -6.53
N GLY A 143 0.47 9.28 -5.34
CA GLY A 143 1.03 10.31 -4.47
C GLY A 143 2.50 10.10 -4.09
N LEU A 144 2.91 8.86 -3.79
CA LEU A 144 4.32 8.56 -3.52
C LEU A 144 5.21 8.81 -4.75
N ALA A 145 4.78 8.36 -5.94
CA ALA A 145 5.51 8.61 -7.18
C ALA A 145 5.59 10.11 -7.52
N ARG A 146 4.55 10.89 -7.19
CA ARG A 146 4.54 12.34 -7.37
C ARG A 146 5.53 13.04 -6.47
N LEU A 147 5.58 12.65 -5.19
CA LEU A 147 6.52 13.24 -4.24
C LEU A 147 7.97 12.90 -4.58
N ALA A 148 8.21 11.74 -5.19
CA ALA A 148 9.53 11.32 -5.62
C ALA A 148 10.03 12.03 -6.88
N TYR A 149 9.16 12.67 -7.66
CA TYR A 149 9.58 13.39 -8.87
C TYR A 149 10.56 14.52 -8.49
N PRO A 150 11.72 14.65 -9.16
CA PRO A 150 12.07 14.06 -10.48
C PRO A 150 12.85 12.74 -10.46
N ALA A 151 13.02 12.08 -9.31
CA ALA A 151 13.74 10.81 -9.20
C ALA A 151 13.05 9.69 -9.98
N GLN A 152 13.83 8.70 -10.45
CA GLN A 152 13.25 7.50 -11.05
C GLN A 152 12.61 6.63 -9.96
N VAL A 153 11.47 6.02 -10.26
CA VAL A 153 10.75 5.13 -9.34
C VAL A 153 10.62 3.75 -9.96
N VAL A 154 11.12 2.73 -9.26
CA VAL A 154 10.93 1.32 -9.64
C VAL A 154 10.16 0.63 -8.53
N SER A 155 8.99 0.08 -8.85
CA SER A 155 8.19 -0.70 -7.91
C SER A 155 8.24 -2.18 -8.26
N LEU A 156 8.60 -3.02 -7.30
CA LEU A 156 8.48 -4.48 -7.40
C LEU A 156 7.33 -4.95 -6.52
N ILE A 157 6.37 -5.64 -7.12
CA ILE A 157 5.05 -5.86 -6.53
C ILE A 157 4.77 -7.36 -6.41
N LEU A 158 4.41 -7.78 -5.19
CA LEU A 158 3.77 -9.06 -4.90
C LEU A 158 2.26 -8.81 -4.76
N SER A 159 1.49 -9.22 -5.77
CA SER A 159 0.06 -8.99 -5.83
C SER A 159 -0.73 -10.14 -5.20
N ASP A 160 -1.60 -9.78 -4.26
CA ASP A 160 -2.64 -10.63 -3.69
C ASP A 160 -4.05 -10.30 -4.25
N VAL A 161 -4.13 -9.42 -5.27
CA VAL A 161 -5.37 -8.96 -5.89
C VAL A 161 -5.61 -9.67 -7.22
N ILE A 162 -6.82 -10.21 -7.42
CA ILE A 162 -7.19 -10.88 -8.67
C ILE A 162 -7.09 -9.89 -9.85
N GLY A 163 -6.37 -10.30 -10.90
CA GLY A 163 -6.16 -9.51 -12.11
C GLY A 163 -5.02 -8.50 -12.02
N ASP A 164 -4.33 -8.42 -10.89
CA ASP A 164 -3.18 -7.54 -10.63
C ASP A 164 -3.35 -6.04 -11.00
N PRO A 165 -4.50 -5.39 -10.70
CA PRO A 165 -4.69 -3.96 -10.98
C PRO A 165 -3.80 -3.08 -10.09
N LEU A 166 -2.80 -2.42 -10.70
CA LEU A 166 -1.78 -1.62 -10.01
C LEU A 166 -2.35 -0.48 -9.16
N ASP A 167 -3.44 0.15 -9.60
CA ASP A 167 -4.06 1.25 -8.88
C ASP A 167 -4.81 0.79 -7.62
N ILE A 168 -5.13 -0.50 -7.52
CA ILE A 168 -5.82 -1.11 -6.37
C ILE A 168 -4.82 -1.71 -5.39
N ILE A 169 -3.76 -2.36 -5.87
CA ILE A 169 -2.73 -2.98 -5.02
C ILE A 169 -2.12 -1.93 -4.10
N ALA A 170 -2.20 -2.14 -2.79
CA ALA A 170 -1.79 -1.18 -1.76
C ALA A 170 -2.39 0.25 -1.92
N SER A 171 -3.52 0.38 -2.62
CA SER A 171 -4.11 1.66 -3.06
C SER A 171 -3.26 2.46 -4.06
N GLY A 172 -2.38 1.79 -4.80
CA GLY A 172 -1.61 2.33 -5.92
C GLY A 172 -0.73 3.52 -5.58
N PRO A 173 0.21 3.44 -4.62
CA PRO A 173 1.05 4.58 -4.26
C PRO A 173 1.94 5.08 -5.41
N THR A 174 2.27 4.20 -6.35
CA THR A 174 3.12 4.46 -7.53
C THR A 174 2.36 4.30 -8.85
N ALA A 175 1.03 4.24 -8.81
CA ALA A 175 0.19 4.08 -9.99
C ALA A 175 -0.81 5.23 -10.07
N ALA A 176 -1.02 5.75 -11.29
CA ALA A 176 -1.97 6.83 -11.52
C ALA A 176 -3.37 6.45 -11.00
N SER A 177 -4.02 7.37 -10.29
CA SER A 177 -5.41 7.18 -9.90
C SER A 177 -6.35 7.62 -11.01
N SER A 178 -7.38 6.80 -11.27
CA SER A 178 -8.48 7.15 -12.18
C SER A 178 -9.56 8.00 -11.49
N HIS A 179 -9.54 8.09 -10.16
CA HIS A 179 -10.56 8.77 -9.36
C HIS A 179 -10.28 10.26 -9.20
N SER A 180 -11.37 11.02 -9.14
CA SER A 180 -11.39 12.45 -8.90
C SER A 180 -12.00 12.77 -7.53
N VAL A 181 -11.79 14.00 -7.06
CA VAL A 181 -12.47 14.53 -5.87
C VAL A 181 -14.00 14.48 -6.03
N GLN A 182 -14.50 14.63 -7.26
CA GLN A 182 -15.93 14.52 -7.53
C GLN A 182 -16.47 13.12 -7.26
N ASP A 183 -15.70 12.06 -7.55
CA ASP A 183 -16.08 10.68 -7.25
C ASP A 183 -16.17 10.47 -5.73
N CYS A 184 -15.24 11.05 -4.98
CA CYS A 184 -15.28 11.05 -3.51
C CYS A 184 -16.54 11.74 -2.98
N LEU A 185 -16.87 12.93 -3.49
CA LEU A 185 -18.07 13.67 -3.11
C LEU A 185 -19.35 12.90 -3.44
N GLN A 186 -19.40 12.21 -4.59
CA GLN A 186 -20.53 11.37 -4.96
C GLN A 186 -20.71 10.18 -4.00
N VAL A 187 -19.62 9.53 -3.60
CA VAL A 187 -19.66 8.46 -2.58
C VAL A 187 -20.18 9.01 -1.25
N LEU A 188 -19.64 10.14 -0.78
CA LEU A 188 -20.07 10.76 0.48
C LEU A 188 -21.55 11.20 0.45
N ALA A 189 -22.03 11.69 -0.70
CA ALA A 189 -23.42 12.03 -0.93
C ALA A 189 -24.33 10.80 -0.90
N LYS A 190 -23.96 9.73 -1.62
CA LYS A 190 -24.69 8.45 -1.67
C LYS A 190 -24.97 7.91 -0.27
N TYR A 191 -24.01 8.07 0.64
CA TYR A 191 -24.12 7.60 2.01
C TYR A 191 -24.62 8.66 2.99
N ASN A 192 -25.11 9.83 2.57
CA ASN A 192 -25.60 10.91 3.44
C ASN A 192 -24.57 11.32 4.53
N LEU A 193 -23.32 11.52 4.13
CA LEU A 193 -22.23 11.89 5.05
C LEU A 193 -21.73 13.33 4.86
N LEU A 194 -22.13 14.02 3.78
CA LEU A 194 -21.67 15.38 3.47
C LEU A 194 -21.92 16.39 4.59
N GLN A 195 -23.00 16.23 5.36
CA GLN A 195 -23.36 17.14 6.47
C GLN A 195 -22.69 16.79 7.80
N SER A 196 -22.00 15.65 7.87
CA SER A 196 -21.33 15.18 9.10
C SER A 196 -19.83 15.01 8.89
N LEU A 197 -19.27 15.71 7.91
CA LEU A 197 -17.84 15.70 7.67
C LEU A 197 -17.14 16.58 8.73
N PRO A 198 -15.94 16.19 9.18
CA PRO A 198 -15.07 17.11 9.90
C PRO A 198 -14.65 18.28 9.00
N GLU A 199 -14.48 19.47 9.58
CA GLU A 199 -14.05 20.69 8.89
C GLU A 199 -12.73 20.50 8.12
N SER A 200 -11.82 19.67 8.65
CA SER A 200 -10.56 19.31 8.00
C SER A 200 -10.77 18.61 6.65
N VAL A 201 -11.75 17.70 6.58
CA VAL A 201 -12.09 16.95 5.36
C VAL A 201 -12.79 17.87 4.36
N GLU A 202 -13.70 18.72 4.82
CA GLU A 202 -14.37 19.72 3.97
C GLU A 202 -13.36 20.69 3.34
N THR A 203 -12.38 21.15 4.12
CA THR A 203 -11.30 22.03 3.65
C THR A 203 -10.48 21.37 2.54
N VAL A 204 -10.10 20.10 2.69
CA VAL A 204 -9.33 19.37 1.67
C VAL A 204 -10.16 19.13 0.40
N LEU A 205 -11.44 18.77 0.55
CA LEU A 205 -12.31 18.51 -0.61
C LEU A 205 -12.67 19.79 -1.38
N SER A 206 -12.82 20.92 -0.69
CA SER A 206 -13.16 22.22 -1.31
C SER A 206 -11.97 22.92 -1.96
N SER A 207 -10.77 22.74 -1.44
CA SER A 207 -9.52 23.30 -2.01
C SER A 207 -9.01 22.52 -3.23
N SER A 208 -9.52 21.31 -3.45
CA SER A 208 -9.13 20.49 -4.59
C SER A 208 -9.78 21.00 -5.88
N PRO A 209 -9.03 21.12 -7.00
CA PRO A 209 -9.59 21.60 -8.26
C PRO A 209 -10.72 20.69 -8.74
N SER A 210 -11.85 21.30 -9.13
CA SER A 210 -13.07 20.60 -9.56
C SER A 210 -12.93 19.86 -10.90
N LYS A 211 -11.93 20.21 -11.71
CA LYS A 211 -11.64 19.53 -12.97
C LYS A 211 -10.73 18.33 -12.72
N ARG A 212 -11.02 17.22 -13.40
CA ARG A 212 -10.10 16.08 -13.51
C ARG A 212 -8.74 16.63 -13.94
N ALA A 213 -7.71 16.43 -13.12
CA ALA A 213 -6.36 16.85 -13.45
C ALA A 213 -5.98 16.32 -14.83
N ALA A 214 -5.18 17.09 -15.58
CA ALA A 214 -4.59 16.58 -16.81
C ALA A 214 -3.90 15.23 -16.53
N PRO A 215 -3.82 14.31 -17.51
CA PRO A 215 -3.10 13.05 -17.32
C PRO A 215 -1.71 13.36 -16.77
N GLU A 216 -1.47 12.96 -15.53
CA GLU A 216 -0.19 13.16 -14.89
C GLU A 216 0.86 12.33 -15.60
N ASP A 217 2.04 12.92 -15.80
CA ASP A 217 3.16 12.20 -16.38
C ASP A 217 3.78 11.27 -15.33
N TYR A 218 3.68 9.97 -15.58
CA TYR A 218 4.30 8.90 -14.79
C TYR A 218 5.45 8.24 -15.56
N SER A 219 6.06 8.92 -16.53
CA SER A 219 7.16 8.41 -17.35
C SER A 219 8.40 8.03 -16.54
N HIS A 220 8.60 8.62 -15.36
CA HIS A 220 9.67 8.27 -14.41
C HIS A 220 9.38 7.02 -13.57
N VAL A 221 8.23 6.36 -13.76
CA VAL A 221 7.78 5.23 -12.94
C VAL A 221 7.72 3.93 -13.72
N CYS A 222 8.41 2.90 -13.22
CA CYS A 222 8.34 1.53 -13.70
C CYS A 222 7.73 0.63 -12.62
N ASN A 223 6.55 0.06 -12.87
CA ASN A 223 5.90 -0.88 -11.97
C ASN A 223 6.01 -2.31 -12.54
N VAL A 224 6.55 -3.24 -11.77
CA VAL A 224 6.78 -4.63 -12.18
C VAL A 224 6.13 -5.57 -11.16
N ILE A 225 5.18 -6.39 -11.62
CA ILE A 225 4.64 -7.49 -10.82
C ILE A 225 5.65 -8.64 -10.88
N ILE A 226 6.27 -8.92 -9.73
CA ILE A 226 7.28 -9.98 -9.60
C ILE A 226 6.71 -11.26 -8.99
N GLY A 227 5.48 -11.21 -8.48
CA GLY A 227 4.75 -12.38 -8.00
C GLY A 227 3.25 -12.12 -7.94
N SER A 228 2.46 -13.08 -8.42
CA SER A 228 1.00 -13.07 -8.34
C SER A 228 0.44 -14.49 -8.51
N ASN A 229 -0.87 -14.65 -8.28
CA ASN A 229 -1.55 -15.92 -8.52
C ASN A 229 -1.45 -16.38 -9.98
N ALA A 230 -1.50 -15.45 -10.94
CA ALA A 230 -1.38 -15.77 -12.36
C ALA A 230 0.02 -16.34 -12.68
N LEU A 231 1.08 -15.67 -12.21
CA LEU A 231 2.46 -16.12 -12.39
C LEU A 231 2.70 -17.51 -11.77
N ALA A 232 2.14 -17.76 -10.59
CA ALA A 232 2.24 -19.06 -9.93
C ALA A 232 1.52 -20.17 -10.72
N LEU A 233 0.32 -19.91 -11.23
CA LEU A 233 -0.46 -20.86 -12.03
C LEU A 233 0.20 -21.14 -13.39
N ASP A 234 0.76 -20.12 -14.04
CA ASP A 234 1.47 -20.28 -15.31
C ASP A 234 2.73 -21.13 -15.15
N GLU A 235 3.51 -20.92 -14.09
CA GLU A 235 4.68 -21.76 -13.79
C GLU A 235 4.27 -23.20 -13.42
N ALA A 236 3.20 -23.38 -12.64
CA ALA A 236 2.67 -24.71 -12.34
C ALA A 236 2.24 -25.45 -13.61
N LYS A 237 1.54 -24.77 -14.52
CA LYS A 237 1.13 -25.31 -15.83
C LYS A 237 2.35 -25.66 -16.69
N ARG A 238 3.40 -24.83 -16.69
CA ARG A 238 4.64 -25.09 -17.42
C ARG A 238 5.34 -26.35 -16.91
N ARG A 239 5.43 -26.51 -15.58
CA ARG A 239 6.02 -27.71 -14.95
C ARG A 239 5.22 -28.97 -15.24
N LEU A 240 3.89 -28.90 -15.17
CA LEU A 240 3.02 -30.04 -15.51
C LEU A 240 3.19 -30.47 -16.97
N ARG A 241 3.32 -29.52 -17.91
CA ARG A 241 3.60 -29.85 -19.33
C ARG A 241 4.94 -30.54 -19.50
N ALA A 242 5.98 -30.08 -18.80
CA ALA A 242 7.30 -30.71 -18.83
C ALA A 242 7.27 -32.14 -18.24
N TRP A 243 6.43 -32.40 -17.25
CA TRP A 243 6.21 -33.73 -16.69
C TRP A 243 5.37 -34.63 -17.60
N ALA A 244 4.36 -34.09 -18.29
CA ALA A 244 3.55 -34.85 -19.23
C ALA A 244 4.32 -35.29 -20.49
N THR A 245 5.48 -34.69 -20.75
CA THR A 245 6.43 -35.11 -21.79
C THR A 245 7.53 -36.05 -21.28
N TRP A 246 7.45 -36.51 -20.02
CA TRP A 246 8.35 -37.52 -19.48
C TRP A 246 7.96 -38.91 -20.01
N PRO A 247 8.90 -39.67 -20.62
CA PRO A 247 8.61 -40.96 -21.25
C PRO A 247 8.18 -42.04 -20.25
#